data_AF-A0A1E5SSL7-F1
#
_entry.id   AF-A0A1E5SSL7-F1
#
_cell.length_a   1.000
_cell.length_b   1.000
_cell.length_c   1.000
_cell.angle_alpha   90.00
_cell.angle_beta   90.00
_cell.angle_gamma   90.00
#
_symmetry.space_group_name_H-M   'P 1'
#
loop_
_entity.id
_entity.type
_entity.pdbx_description
1 polymer ?
#
loop_
_entity_poly.entity_id
_entity_poly.type
_entity_poly.pdbx_seq_one_letter_code
_entity_poly.pdbx_strand_id
1 'polypeptide(L)'
;MSKGRITIIGVSAIIIITAVYFYLGGLNKVEYSIENVSDYNLVGVAYRGKSDSSAIEEAFFKAKELIEDEIIDGTLVVIHYNDSTLAEDEQKLFIGIKLDQGLASIPQGYTRITIPTKRAVRASIEAHNVVMPSPKTIENNIREKAAEASIRLQDFTVEQYVSANEIIIDMLAK
;
A
#
# COMPACT_ATOMS: atom_id res chain seq x y z
N MET A 1 39.63 -12.69 25.63
CA MET A 1 38.34 -12.23 26.20
C MET A 1 37.76 -13.33 27.05
N SER A 2 37.38 -13.09 28.31
CA SER A 2 36.82 -14.17 29.16
C SER A 2 35.44 -14.59 28.67
N LYS A 3 35.08 -15.87 28.85
CA LYS A 3 33.78 -16.42 28.43
C LYS A 3 32.60 -15.57 28.93
N GLY A 4 32.68 -15.05 30.17
CA GLY A 4 31.66 -14.17 30.74
C GLY A 4 31.48 -12.83 30.00
N ARG A 5 32.55 -12.22 29.47
CA ARG A 5 32.44 -10.98 28.67
C ARG A 5 31.79 -11.23 27.32
N ILE A 6 32.04 -12.39 26.70
CA ILE A 6 31.40 -12.79 25.44
C ILE A 6 29.90 -13.00 25.64
N THR A 7 29.52 -13.68 26.74
CA THR A 7 28.09 -13.89 27.08
C THR A 7 27.37 -12.57 27.35
N ILE A 8 27.97 -11.65 28.11
CA ILE A 8 27.37 -10.34 28.39
C ILE A 8 27.16 -9.54 27.10
N ILE A 9 28.16 -9.48 26.21
CA ILE A 9 28.05 -8.77 24.94
C ILE A 9 26.96 -9.40 24.06
N GLY A 10 26.91 -10.73 23.98
CA GLY A 10 25.89 -11.44 23.19
C GLY A 10 24.47 -11.19 23.70
N VAL A 11 24.26 -11.26 25.02
CA VAL A 11 22.94 -10.99 25.62
C VAL A 11 22.52 -9.54 25.42
N SER A 12 23.44 -8.58 25.62
CA SER A 12 23.16 -7.16 25.39
C SER A 12 22.81 -6.88 23.93
N ALA A 13 23.51 -7.51 22.97
CA ALA A 13 23.20 -7.38 21.55
C ALA A 13 21.79 -7.91 21.21
N ILE A 14 21.41 -9.08 21.75
CA ILE A 14 20.06 -9.65 21.56
C ILE A 14 18.98 -8.72 22.13
N ILE A 15 19.20 -8.14 23.32
CA ILE A 15 18.26 -7.20 23.95
C ILE A 15 18.10 -5.95 23.07
N ILE A 16 19.19 -5.39 22.56
CA ILE A 16 19.14 -4.21 21.69
C ILE A 16 18.40 -4.52 20.38
N ILE A 17 18.73 -5.63 19.72
CA ILE A 17 18.07 -6.05 18.47
C ILE A 17 16.57 -6.24 18.71
N THR A 18 16.20 -6.88 19.81
CA THR A 18 14.79 -7.10 20.18
C THR A 18 14.11 -5.76 20.46
N ALA A 19 14.71 -4.87 21.25
CA ALA A 19 14.15 -3.56 21.53
C ALA A 19 13.94 -2.72 20.25
N VAL A 20 14.89 -2.77 19.31
CA VAL A 20 14.77 -2.12 18.00
C VAL A 20 13.63 -2.75 17.18
N TYR A 21 13.53 -4.08 17.13
CA TYR A 21 12.44 -4.78 16.43
C TYR A 21 11.06 -4.36 16.96
N PHE A 22 10.89 -4.30 18.28
CA PHE A 22 9.65 -3.85 18.90
C PHE A 22 9.39 -2.36 18.66
N TYR A 23 10.41 -1.51 18.75
CA TYR A 23 10.30 -0.07 18.48
C TYR A 23 9.89 0.23 17.04
N LEU A 24 10.39 -0.54 16.07
CA LEU A 24 10.00 -0.40 14.65
C LEU A 24 8.59 -0.92 14.36
N GLY A 25 7.90 -1.50 15.35
CA GLY A 25 6.58 -2.06 15.16
C GLY A 25 6.60 -3.51 14.66
N GLY A 26 7.64 -4.30 14.95
CA GLY A 26 7.71 -5.71 14.54
C GLY A 26 6.63 -6.61 15.18
N LEU A 27 5.86 -6.09 16.15
CA LEU A 27 4.63 -6.70 16.65
C LEU A 27 3.34 -6.02 16.14
N ASN A 28 3.46 -4.91 15.40
CA ASN A 28 2.31 -4.20 14.87
C ASN A 28 1.61 -5.13 13.88
N LYS A 29 0.38 -5.46 14.21
CA LYS A 29 -0.42 -6.43 13.49
C LYS A 29 -0.89 -5.76 12.22
N VAL A 30 -0.60 -6.38 11.08
CA VAL A 30 -1.44 -6.15 9.91
C VAL A 30 -2.84 -6.63 10.29
N GLU A 31 -3.78 -5.70 10.38
CA GLU A 31 -5.17 -6.03 10.66
C GLU A 31 -5.90 -6.31 9.34
N TYR A 32 -6.57 -7.47 9.27
CA TYR A 32 -7.33 -7.86 8.09
C TYR A 32 -8.83 -7.78 8.38
N SER A 33 -9.52 -6.88 7.68
CA SER A 33 -10.93 -6.59 7.89
C SER A 33 -11.72 -6.61 6.58
N ILE A 34 -13.05 -6.57 6.70
CA ILE A 34 -13.95 -6.38 5.55
C ILE A 34 -14.69 -5.07 5.78
N GLU A 35 -14.40 -4.10 4.92
CA GLU A 35 -14.91 -2.75 5.04
C GLU A 35 -16.07 -2.51 4.08
N ASN A 36 -17.06 -1.73 4.53
CA ASN A 36 -18.01 -1.12 3.62
C ASN A 36 -17.38 0.15 3.07
N VAL A 37 -17.35 0.26 1.74
CA VAL A 37 -16.70 1.39 1.05
C VAL A 37 -17.64 1.93 -0.02
N SER A 38 -17.40 3.17 -0.43
CA SER A 38 -18.00 3.75 -1.64
C SER A 38 -17.14 3.42 -2.86
N ASP A 39 -17.66 3.76 -4.04
CA ASP A 39 -16.89 3.71 -5.29
C ASP A 39 -15.57 4.47 -5.15
N TYR A 40 -14.51 3.90 -5.71
CA TYR A 40 -13.18 4.52 -5.68
C TYR A 40 -13.11 5.48 -6.86
N ASN A 41 -13.20 6.78 -6.57
CA ASN A 41 -13.06 7.85 -7.55
C ASN A 41 -11.62 8.34 -7.53
N LEU A 42 -10.90 8.08 -8.61
CA LEU A 42 -9.45 8.24 -8.67
C LEU A 42 -9.07 9.20 -9.80
N VAL A 43 -8.05 10.03 -9.57
CA VAL A 43 -7.41 10.83 -10.60
C VAL A 43 -5.91 10.58 -10.59
N GLY A 44 -5.31 10.32 -11.75
CA GLY A 44 -3.92 9.87 -11.80
C GLY A 44 -3.44 9.50 -13.19
N VAL A 45 -2.26 8.89 -13.22
CA VAL A 45 -1.57 8.46 -14.44
C VAL A 45 -1.48 6.94 -14.46
N ALA A 46 -1.71 6.36 -15.63
CA ALA A 46 -1.46 4.95 -15.87
C ALA A 46 0.01 4.75 -16.26
N TYR A 47 0.64 3.71 -15.74
CA TYR A 47 2.01 3.33 -16.05
C TYR A 47 2.07 1.87 -16.48
N ARG A 48 2.85 1.56 -17.51
CA ARG A 48 3.26 0.20 -17.87
C ARG A 48 4.71 0.23 -18.33
N GLY A 49 5.56 -0.57 -17.70
CA GLY A 49 6.97 -0.60 -18.02
C GLY A 49 7.79 -1.20 -16.88
N LYS A 50 9.09 -0.89 -16.85
CA LYS A 50 10.04 -1.43 -15.87
C LYS A 50 9.75 -0.97 -14.44
N SER A 51 9.87 -1.92 -13.52
CA SER A 51 9.62 -1.74 -12.08
C SER A 51 10.46 -0.63 -11.42
N ASP A 52 11.63 -0.32 -11.97
CA ASP A 52 12.61 0.64 -11.45
C ASP A 52 12.63 1.97 -12.21
N SER A 53 11.61 2.23 -13.02
CA SER A 53 11.54 3.46 -13.83
C SER A 53 11.30 4.71 -12.97
N SER A 54 12.08 5.76 -13.23
CA SER A 54 11.89 7.08 -12.58
C SER A 54 10.49 7.65 -12.77
N ALA A 55 9.79 7.27 -13.85
CA ALA A 55 8.43 7.73 -14.12
C ALA A 55 7.43 7.33 -13.01
N ILE A 56 7.68 6.23 -12.30
CA ILE A 56 6.87 5.79 -11.16
C ILE A 56 7.06 6.77 -10.00
N GLU A 57 8.31 7.07 -9.67
CA GLU A 57 8.69 7.99 -8.60
C GLU A 57 8.21 9.42 -8.89
N GLU A 58 8.41 9.90 -10.12
CA GLU A 58 7.93 11.20 -10.60
C GLU A 58 6.40 11.32 -10.48
N ALA A 59 5.65 10.30 -10.89
CA ALA A 59 4.20 10.28 -10.77
C ALA A 59 3.73 10.27 -9.32
N PHE A 60 4.41 9.50 -8.46
CA PHE A 60 4.10 9.41 -7.04
C PHE A 60 4.31 10.76 -6.34
N PHE A 61 5.49 11.37 -6.51
CA PHE A 61 5.80 12.65 -5.88
C PHE A 61 4.94 13.79 -6.41
N LYS A 62 4.61 13.79 -7.71
CA LYS A 62 3.69 14.78 -8.26
C LYS A 62 2.28 14.66 -7.68
N ALA A 63 1.76 13.44 -7.54
CA ALA A 63 0.46 13.23 -6.90
C ALA A 63 0.49 13.64 -5.41
N LYS A 64 1.60 13.38 -4.72
CA LYS A 64 1.82 13.80 -3.35
C LYS A 64 1.87 15.33 -3.22
N GLU A 65 2.61 16.02 -4.08
CA GLU A 65 2.70 17.49 -4.11
C GLU A 65 1.33 18.14 -4.31
N LEU A 66 0.47 17.59 -5.19
CA LEU A 66 -0.90 18.09 -5.39
C LEU A 66 -1.77 18.00 -4.12
N ILE A 67 -1.52 17.01 -3.25
CA ILE A 67 -2.21 16.88 -1.96
C ILE A 67 -1.61 17.84 -0.93
N GLU A 68 -0.27 17.89 -0.83
CA GLU A 68 0.44 18.74 0.13
C GLU A 68 0.22 20.23 -0.13
N ASP A 69 0.08 20.63 -1.38
CA ASP A 69 -0.25 22.00 -1.79
C ASP A 69 -1.76 22.32 -1.73
N GLU A 70 -2.58 21.42 -1.20
CA GLU A 70 -4.05 21.56 -1.08
C GLU A 70 -4.75 21.82 -2.43
N ILE A 71 -4.15 21.37 -3.54
CA ILE A 71 -4.74 21.49 -4.89
C ILE A 71 -5.83 20.43 -5.09
N ILE A 72 -5.65 19.23 -4.51
CA ILE A 72 -6.60 18.13 -4.54
C ILE A 72 -6.75 17.50 -3.16
N ASP A 73 -7.97 17.51 -2.64
CA ASP A 73 -8.32 16.78 -1.43
C ASP A 73 -8.48 15.29 -1.72
N GLY A 74 -7.67 14.46 -1.05
CA GLY A 74 -7.78 13.02 -1.13
C GLY A 74 -6.59 12.27 -0.55
N THR A 75 -6.58 10.97 -0.81
CA THR A 75 -5.52 10.05 -0.37
C THR A 75 -4.64 9.66 -1.54
N LEU A 76 -3.32 9.71 -1.39
CA LEU A 76 -2.38 9.19 -2.39
C LEU A 76 -2.58 7.68 -2.54
N VAL A 77 -2.67 7.20 -3.79
CA VAL A 77 -2.87 5.79 -4.11
C VAL A 77 -1.95 5.27 -5.20
N VAL A 78 -1.65 3.98 -5.09
CA VAL A 78 -1.03 3.16 -6.14
C VAL A 78 -1.87 1.90 -6.35
N ILE A 79 -2.36 1.69 -7.56
CA ILE A 79 -3.03 0.45 -7.95
C ILE A 79 -2.00 -0.46 -8.62
N HIS A 80 -1.83 -1.67 -8.10
CA HIS A 80 -1.02 -2.71 -8.73
C HIS A 80 -1.93 -3.69 -9.45
N TYR A 81 -1.88 -3.68 -10.79
CA TYR A 81 -2.67 -4.60 -11.60
C TYR A 81 -1.98 -5.96 -11.70
N ASN A 82 -2.73 -7.04 -11.44
CA ASN A 82 -2.28 -8.38 -11.80
C ASN A 82 -2.53 -8.60 -13.30
N ASP A 83 -1.47 -8.50 -14.11
CA ASP A 83 -1.55 -8.62 -15.56
C ASP A 83 -0.56 -9.70 -16.03
N SER A 84 -1.10 -10.87 -16.43
CA SER A 84 -0.29 -12.01 -16.87
C SER A 84 0.40 -11.80 -18.22
N THR A 85 0.18 -10.65 -18.87
CA THR A 85 0.82 -10.30 -20.15
C THR A 85 2.10 -9.46 -19.97
N LEU A 86 2.47 -9.15 -18.73
CA LEU A 86 3.68 -8.39 -18.42
C LEU A 86 4.94 -9.23 -18.67
N ALA A 87 5.98 -8.57 -19.20
CA ALA A 87 7.30 -9.19 -19.29
C ALA A 87 7.97 -9.26 -17.90
N GLU A 88 9.09 -9.97 -17.83
CA GLU A 88 9.92 -10.00 -16.62
C GLU A 88 10.38 -8.57 -16.24
N ASP A 89 10.24 -8.26 -14.95
CA ASP A 89 10.45 -6.94 -14.34
C ASP A 89 9.51 -5.81 -14.81
N GLU A 90 8.47 -6.12 -15.57
CA GLU A 90 7.42 -5.13 -15.89
C GLU A 90 6.32 -5.08 -14.84
N GLN A 91 5.75 -3.90 -14.68
CA GLN A 91 4.60 -3.64 -13.84
C GLN A 91 3.58 -2.83 -14.60
N LYS A 92 2.32 -2.96 -14.19
CA LYS A 92 1.23 -2.10 -14.64
C LYS A 92 0.60 -1.45 -13.42
N LEU A 93 0.64 -0.12 -13.40
CA LEU A 93 0.23 0.68 -12.25
C LEU A 93 -0.78 1.76 -12.66
N PHE A 94 -1.56 2.20 -11.69
CA PHE A 94 -2.19 3.52 -11.73
C PHE A 94 -1.75 4.28 -10.48
N ILE A 95 -1.13 5.45 -10.66
CA ILE A 95 -0.55 6.25 -9.58
C ILE A 95 -1.31 7.58 -9.54
N GLY A 96 -1.88 7.93 -8.39
CA GLY A 96 -2.76 9.09 -8.31
C GLY A 96 -3.37 9.32 -6.95
N ILE A 97 -4.56 9.91 -6.94
CA ILE A 97 -5.25 10.36 -5.73
C ILE A 97 -6.66 9.78 -5.73
N LYS A 98 -7.04 9.14 -4.62
CA LYS A 98 -8.43 8.81 -4.31
C LYS A 98 -9.11 10.05 -3.74
N LEU A 99 -10.11 10.54 -4.46
CA LEU A 99 -10.81 11.76 -4.12
C LEU A 99 -11.79 11.53 -2.97
N ASP A 100 -11.75 12.42 -1.97
CA ASP A 100 -12.76 12.45 -0.90
C ASP A 100 -14.02 13.20 -1.34
N GLN A 101 -13.88 14.10 -2.31
CA GLN A 101 -14.96 14.94 -2.86
C GLN A 101 -14.86 15.07 -4.38
N GLY A 102 -15.84 15.72 -5.01
CA GLY A 102 -15.76 16.06 -6.43
C GLY A 102 -14.56 16.97 -6.75
N LEU A 103 -13.97 16.83 -7.93
CA LEU A 103 -12.89 17.70 -8.40
C LEU A 103 -13.37 18.46 -9.64
N ALA A 104 -13.31 19.79 -9.60
CA ALA A 104 -13.84 20.66 -10.65
C ALA A 104 -13.08 20.53 -11.99
N SER A 105 -11.76 20.33 -11.93
CA SER A 105 -10.91 20.15 -13.10
C SER A 105 -9.80 19.15 -12.83
N ILE A 106 -9.55 18.25 -13.80
CA ILE A 106 -8.47 17.27 -13.71
C ILE A 106 -7.14 17.94 -14.13
N PRO A 107 -6.05 17.78 -13.36
CA PRO A 107 -4.74 18.31 -13.75
C PRO A 107 -4.27 17.82 -15.12
N GLN A 108 -3.43 18.61 -15.78
CA GLN A 108 -2.90 18.22 -17.09
C GLN A 108 -2.12 16.90 -16.99
N GLY A 109 -2.43 15.97 -17.91
CA GLY A 109 -1.83 14.64 -17.96
C GLY A 109 -2.47 13.61 -17.03
N TYR A 110 -3.41 14.01 -16.16
CA TYR A 110 -4.15 13.09 -15.30
C TYR A 110 -5.41 12.59 -16.02
N THR A 111 -5.82 11.38 -15.65
CA THR A 111 -7.05 10.73 -16.09
C THR A 111 -7.89 10.38 -14.88
N ARG A 112 -9.21 10.35 -15.05
CA ARG A 112 -10.14 9.90 -14.02
C ARG A 112 -10.56 8.47 -14.29
N ILE A 113 -10.51 7.63 -13.25
CA ILE A 113 -11.13 6.30 -13.25
C ILE A 113 -12.06 6.18 -12.05
N THR A 114 -13.15 5.44 -12.23
CA THR A 114 -14.05 5.08 -11.14
C THR A 114 -14.10 3.56 -11.07
N ILE A 115 -13.89 3.00 -9.89
CA ILE A 115 -14.03 1.57 -9.64
C ILE A 115 -15.28 1.37 -8.78
N PRO A 116 -16.40 0.89 -9.38
CA PRO A 116 -17.61 0.65 -8.64
C PRO A 116 -17.41 -0.48 -7.62
N THR A 117 -17.74 -0.22 -6.37
CA THR A 117 -17.66 -1.23 -5.31
C THR A 117 -18.47 -0.81 -4.09
N LYS A 118 -18.85 -1.79 -3.27
CA LYS A 118 -19.50 -1.55 -1.97
C LYS A 118 -18.70 -2.09 -0.81
N ARG A 119 -17.68 -2.92 -1.09
CA ARG A 119 -16.91 -3.64 -0.08
C ARG A 119 -15.45 -3.74 -0.51
N ALA A 120 -14.56 -3.67 0.46
CA ALA A 120 -13.15 -3.98 0.31
C ALA A 120 -12.76 -5.00 1.36
N VAL A 121 -11.82 -5.88 1.01
CA VAL A 121 -11.09 -6.64 2.02
C VAL A 121 -9.76 -5.94 2.21
N ARG A 122 -9.54 -5.49 3.44
CA ARG A 122 -8.53 -4.49 3.81
C ARG A 122 -7.43 -5.13 4.63
N ALA A 123 -6.20 -4.76 4.35
CA ALA A 123 -5.08 -4.84 5.28
C ALA A 123 -4.75 -3.43 5.78
N SER A 124 -4.88 -3.19 7.08
CA SER A 124 -4.39 -1.96 7.73
C SER A 124 -3.02 -2.21 8.35
N ILE A 125 -2.05 -1.36 8.01
CA ILE A 125 -0.66 -1.52 8.38
C ILE A 125 -0.18 -0.25 9.08
N GLU A 126 -0.16 -0.29 10.42
CA GLU A 126 0.44 0.74 11.26
C GLU A 126 1.88 0.35 11.63
N ALA A 127 2.82 0.41 10.69
CA ALA A 127 4.19 0.02 10.98
C ALA A 127 5.20 0.76 10.10
N HIS A 128 6.46 0.78 10.53
CA HIS A 128 7.53 1.25 9.66
C HIS A 128 7.79 0.22 8.54
N ASN A 129 8.06 0.68 7.31
CA ASN A 129 8.26 -0.19 6.13
C ASN A 129 9.29 -1.33 6.32
N VAL A 130 10.22 -1.21 7.28
CA VAL A 130 11.31 -2.17 7.51
C VAL A 130 10.81 -3.50 8.12
N VAL A 131 9.64 -3.50 8.76
CA VAL A 131 9.09 -4.68 9.44
C VAL A 131 7.77 -5.18 8.84
N MET A 132 7.37 -4.67 7.66
CA MET A 132 6.14 -5.09 7.00
C MET A 132 6.27 -6.49 6.37
N PRO A 133 5.21 -7.32 6.40
CA PRO A 133 5.16 -8.56 5.62
C PRO A 133 5.34 -8.28 4.13
N SER A 134 5.76 -9.30 3.37
CA SER A 134 5.91 -9.15 1.93
C SER A 134 4.56 -8.83 1.25
N PRO A 135 4.54 -8.09 0.11
CA PRO A 135 3.31 -7.81 -0.63
C PRO A 135 2.48 -9.07 -0.94
N LYS A 136 3.16 -10.16 -1.32
CA LYS A 136 2.53 -11.46 -1.58
C LYS A 136 1.86 -12.06 -0.35
N THR A 137 2.46 -11.91 0.83
CA THR A 137 1.86 -12.36 2.10
C THR A 137 0.59 -11.59 2.41
N ILE A 138 0.62 -10.26 2.24
CA ILE A 138 -0.54 -9.40 2.47
C ILE A 138 -1.68 -9.77 1.51
N GLU A 139 -1.38 -9.89 0.21
CA GLU A 139 -2.37 -10.27 -0.79
C GLU A 139 -3.00 -11.64 -0.50
N ASN A 140 -2.19 -12.64 -0.15
CA ASN A 140 -2.69 -13.97 0.20
C ASN A 140 -3.65 -13.94 1.39
N ASN A 141 -3.31 -13.20 2.45
CA ASN A 141 -4.15 -13.07 3.64
C ASN A 141 -5.47 -12.32 3.33
N ILE A 142 -5.42 -11.30 2.47
CA ILE A 142 -6.62 -10.62 1.97
C ILE A 142 -7.51 -11.61 1.21
N ARG A 143 -6.93 -12.42 0.31
CA ARG A 143 -7.68 -13.43 -0.46
C ARG A 143 -8.27 -14.53 0.42
N GLU A 144 -7.54 -14.98 1.43
CA GLU A 144 -8.03 -15.94 2.44
C GLU A 144 -9.23 -15.36 3.19
N LYS A 145 -9.10 -14.11 3.70
CA LYS A 145 -10.18 -13.41 4.40
C LYS A 145 -11.42 -13.22 3.52
N ALA A 146 -11.23 -12.93 2.23
CA ALA A 146 -12.33 -12.84 1.28
C ALA A 146 -13.00 -14.20 1.04
N ALA A 147 -12.22 -15.28 0.94
CA ALA A 147 -12.73 -16.64 0.76
C ALA A 147 -13.58 -17.10 1.95
N GLU A 148 -13.14 -16.83 3.18
CA GLU A 148 -13.91 -17.08 4.42
C GLU A 148 -15.30 -16.43 4.37
N ALA A 149 -15.38 -15.23 3.79
CA ALA A 149 -16.62 -14.45 3.66
C ALA A 149 -17.35 -14.65 2.32
N SER A 150 -16.89 -15.58 1.47
CA SER A 150 -17.43 -15.82 0.12
C SER A 150 -17.48 -14.56 -0.77
N ILE A 151 -16.50 -13.67 -0.63
CA ILE A 151 -16.37 -12.43 -1.42
C ILE A 151 -15.47 -12.70 -2.63
N ARG A 152 -15.96 -12.32 -3.82
CA ARG A 152 -15.14 -12.32 -5.03
C ARG A 152 -14.41 -10.98 -5.13
N LEU A 153 -13.09 -11.04 -5.22
CA LEU A 153 -12.24 -9.86 -5.33
C LEU A 153 -11.94 -9.51 -6.79
N GLN A 154 -11.71 -8.23 -7.04
CA GLN A 154 -10.97 -7.72 -8.18
C GLN A 154 -9.55 -8.27 -8.17
N ASP A 155 -8.91 -8.31 -9.33
CA ASP A 155 -7.56 -8.86 -9.49
C ASP A 155 -6.48 -7.77 -9.54
N PHE A 156 -6.54 -6.88 -8.57
CA PHE A 156 -5.57 -5.81 -8.33
C PHE A 156 -5.67 -5.36 -6.86
N THR A 157 -4.60 -4.77 -6.35
CA THR A 157 -4.57 -4.13 -5.03
C THR A 157 -4.62 -2.61 -5.19
N VAL A 158 -5.19 -1.93 -4.20
CA VAL A 158 -5.17 -0.48 -4.07
C VAL A 158 -4.43 -0.12 -2.78
N GLU A 159 -3.19 0.31 -2.92
CA GLU A 159 -2.38 0.82 -1.81
C GLU A 159 -2.70 2.30 -1.58
N GLN A 160 -2.96 2.66 -0.32
CA GLN A 160 -3.38 3.98 0.13
C GLN A 160 -2.41 4.45 1.21
N TYR A 161 -1.77 5.59 0.97
CA TYR A 161 -0.84 6.22 1.91
C TYR A 161 -1.61 7.20 2.78
N VAL A 162 -2.14 6.71 3.90
CA VAL A 162 -3.05 7.47 4.80
C VAL A 162 -2.27 8.44 5.67
N SER A 163 -1.12 8.00 6.19
CA SER A 163 -0.21 8.84 6.95
C SER A 163 1.23 8.35 6.78
N ALA A 164 2.20 9.05 7.41
CA ALA A 164 3.61 8.65 7.37
C ALA A 164 3.87 7.23 7.90
N ASN A 165 2.99 6.70 8.75
CA ASN A 165 3.15 5.39 9.40
C ASN A 165 1.96 4.45 9.16
N GLU A 166 1.00 4.85 8.32
CA GLU A 166 -0.21 4.08 8.06
C GLU A 166 -0.41 3.89 6.56
N ILE A 167 -0.41 2.63 6.15
CA ILE A 167 -0.73 2.20 4.80
C ILE A 167 -1.95 1.29 4.87
N ILE A 168 -2.90 1.53 3.98
CA ILE A 168 -4.04 0.66 3.75
C ILE A 168 -3.86 -0.03 2.41
N ILE A 169 -3.99 -1.36 2.38
CA ILE A 169 -4.03 -2.13 1.13
C ILE A 169 -5.39 -2.78 1.01
N ASP A 170 -6.15 -2.35 0.02
CA ASP A 170 -7.48 -2.89 -0.28
C ASP A 170 -7.44 -3.79 -1.52
N MET A 171 -8.15 -4.93 -1.44
CA MET A 171 -8.67 -5.58 -2.64
C MET A 171 -10.19 -5.37 -2.68
N LEU A 172 -10.66 -4.75 -3.75
CA LEU A 172 -12.06 -4.38 -3.90
C LEU A 172 -12.91 -5.60 -4.27
N ALA A 173 -14.13 -5.67 -3.75
CA ALA A 173 -15.11 -6.68 -4.19
C ALA A 173 -15.58 -6.43 -5.64
N LYS A 174 -15.98 -7.51 -6.31
CA LYS A 174 -16.62 -7.48 -7.64
C LYS A 174 -18.11 -7.21 -7.57
#